data_AF-A0A7X6WBU4-F1
#
_entry.id   AF-A0A7X6WBU4-F1
#
_cell.length_a   1.000
_cell.length_b   1.000
_cell.length_c   1.000
_cell.angle_alpha   90.00
_cell.angle_beta   90.00
_cell.angle_gamma   90.00
#
_symmetry.space_group_name_H-M   'P 1'
#
loop_
_entity.id
_entity.type
_entity.pdbx_description
1 polymer ?
#
loop_
_entity_poly.entity_id
_entity_poly.type
_entity_poly.pdbx_seq_one_letter_code
_entity_poly.pdbx_strand_id
1 'polypeptide(L)'
;MVRKKTAFIKDVIRDIKKSRGRFLSIAAIIALGVAFFSGLKIAPEVMKFTADKYYDDYNLMDIRIVSTLGLTDDDLKAINKIENVEESLATYTLDALADYGESEVVLRVHGFTAENQINGAKLLEGRFPENSDECVVESSENGFVNVNLGETIRLYSGRDEPLSDDLENTKFTVVGIVQTPYYLSFEKGNSNIGNGQVRNFIMIPEENFKQEVYTDIFLTVEDAKEINSYNDEYFVLIDKVTEHLEDLAIDRQRLRYDEVIGKANSELDKGKKEYEDE
;
A
#
# COMPACT_ATOMS: atom_id res chain seq x y z
N MET A 1 58.04 40.20 13.28
CA MET A 1 56.75 40.36 13.99
C MET A 1 55.79 39.22 13.64
N VAL A 2 56.06 37.96 14.00
CA VAL A 2 55.08 36.84 14.02
C VAL A 2 55.63 35.76 14.96
N ARG A 3 55.29 35.79 16.26
CA ARG A 3 55.65 34.69 17.21
C ARG A 3 54.69 34.54 18.40
N LYS A 4 53.64 35.37 18.51
CA LYS A 4 52.67 35.33 19.63
C LYS A 4 51.65 34.19 19.52
N LYS A 5 51.18 33.83 18.31
CA LYS A 5 50.21 32.73 18.12
C LYS A 5 50.77 31.39 18.62
N THR A 6 52.06 31.13 18.39
CA THR A 6 52.72 29.87 18.76
C THR A 6 52.92 29.72 20.26
N ALA A 7 53.24 30.81 20.98
CA ALA A 7 53.37 30.79 22.43
C ALA A 7 52.02 30.56 23.13
N PHE A 8 50.97 31.26 22.68
CA PHE A 8 49.61 31.11 23.21
C PHE A 8 49.07 29.68 23.06
N ILE A 9 49.18 29.08 21.87
CA ILE A 9 48.75 27.69 21.64
C ILE A 9 49.55 26.71 22.50
N LYS A 10 50.85 26.96 22.69
CA LYS A 10 51.71 26.13 23.55
C LYS A 10 51.29 26.20 25.02
N ASP A 11 50.88 27.38 25.50
CA ASP A 11 50.33 27.56 26.84
C ASP A 11 48.97 26.86 27.00
N VAL A 12 48.06 27.03 26.03
CA VAL A 12 46.75 26.32 26.02
C VAL A 12 46.93 24.81 26.08
N ILE A 13 47.82 24.23 25.25
CA ILE A 13 48.09 22.79 25.26
C ILE A 13 48.70 22.35 26.60
N ARG A 14 49.59 23.16 27.18
CA ARG A 14 50.19 22.87 28.49
C ARG A 14 49.15 22.86 29.60
N ASP A 15 48.17 23.76 29.55
CA ASP A 15 47.09 23.83 30.54
C ASP A 15 46.11 22.67 30.38
N ILE A 16 45.74 22.30 29.14
CA ILE A 16 44.96 21.09 28.86
C ILE A 16 45.66 19.83 29.42
N LYS A 17 46.99 19.72 29.25
CA LYS A 17 47.78 18.61 29.80
C LYS A 17 47.85 18.60 31.33
N LYS A 18 47.75 19.75 31.99
CA LYS A 18 47.71 19.84 33.46
C LYS A 18 46.33 19.46 34.02
N SER A 19 45.24 19.78 33.30
CA SER A 19 43.86 19.50 33.74
C SER A 19 43.13 18.54 32.80
N ARG A 20 43.74 17.39 32.49
CA ARG A 20 43.22 16.43 31.48
C ARG A 20 41.80 15.97 31.79
N GLY A 21 41.50 15.70 33.07
CA GLY A 21 40.16 15.28 33.50
C GLY A 21 39.09 16.31 33.16
N ARG A 22 39.27 17.57 33.60
CA ARG A 22 38.32 18.66 33.33
C ARG A 22 38.14 18.94 31.84
N PHE A 23 39.23 18.91 31.08
CA PHE A 23 39.17 19.09 29.63
C PHE A 23 38.39 17.96 28.95
N LEU A 24 38.69 16.70 29.30
CA LEU A 24 37.98 15.54 28.74
C LEU A 24 36.49 15.54 29.13
N SER A 25 36.14 15.94 30.36
CA SER A 25 34.73 16.08 30.76
C SER A 25 33.99 17.13 29.93
N ILE A 26 34.57 18.32 29.74
CA ILE A 26 33.95 19.38 28.93
C ILE A 26 33.85 18.93 27.46
N ALA A 27 34.92 18.33 26.92
CA ALA A 27 34.94 17.81 25.56
C ALA A 27 33.89 16.72 25.35
N ALA A 28 33.72 15.80 26.31
CA ALA A 28 32.70 14.75 26.25
C ALA A 28 31.27 15.32 26.27
N ILE A 29 31.00 16.33 27.12
CA ILE A 29 29.68 17.00 27.16
C ILE A 29 29.38 17.69 25.83
N ILE A 30 30.36 18.40 25.25
CA ILE A 30 30.20 19.07 23.95
C ILE A 30 30.01 18.02 22.84
N ALA A 31 30.81 16.96 22.81
CA ALA A 31 30.71 15.90 21.82
C ALA A 31 29.34 15.21 21.86
N LEU A 32 28.83 14.93 23.06
CA LEU A 32 27.49 14.37 23.25
C LEU A 32 26.40 15.32 22.71
N GLY A 33 26.50 16.62 23.03
CA GLY A 33 25.55 17.62 22.53
C GLY A 33 25.55 17.75 21.00
N VAL A 34 26.73 17.77 20.38
CA VAL A 34 26.88 17.87 18.91
C VAL A 34 26.42 16.59 18.22
N ALA A 35 26.75 15.42 18.77
CA ALA A 35 26.33 14.13 18.22
C ALA A 35 24.80 14.00 18.25
N PHE A 36 24.18 14.34 19.38
CA PHE A 36 22.72 14.30 19.52
C PHE A 36 22.02 15.28 18.58
N PHE A 37 22.49 16.54 18.51
CA PHE A 37 21.93 17.53 17.59
C PHE A 37 22.05 17.11 16.11
N SER A 38 23.21 16.59 15.72
CA SER A 38 23.45 16.15 14.34
C SER A 38 22.57 14.94 13.99
N GLY A 39 22.46 13.98 14.91
CA GLY A 39 21.59 12.81 14.74
C GLY A 39 20.12 13.18 14.59
N LEU A 40 19.59 14.04 15.48
CA LEU A 40 18.22 14.52 15.38
C LEU A 40 17.94 15.32 14.10
N LYS A 41 18.93 16.08 13.62
CA LYS A 41 18.77 16.89 12.41
C LYS A 41 18.69 16.03 11.14
N ILE A 42 19.47 14.95 11.06
CA ILE A 42 19.57 14.10 9.87
C ILE A 42 18.52 12.98 9.87
N ALA A 43 18.02 12.57 11.05
CA ALA A 43 17.08 11.45 11.16
C ALA A 43 15.84 11.58 10.24
N PRO A 44 15.17 12.74 10.11
CA PRO A 44 14.01 12.86 9.20
C PRO A 44 14.38 12.66 7.73
N GLU A 45 15.55 13.16 7.30
CA GLU A 45 16.03 13.02 5.92
C GLU A 45 16.33 11.56 5.59
N VAL A 46 16.99 10.86 6.52
CA VAL A 46 17.23 9.41 6.38
C VAL A 46 15.92 8.63 6.35
N MET A 47 14.94 8.97 7.19
CA MET A 47 13.62 8.32 7.19
C MET A 47 12.90 8.49 5.85
N LYS A 48 12.87 9.71 5.30
CA LYS A 48 12.28 9.99 3.99
C LYS A 48 12.94 9.19 2.87
N PHE A 49 14.27 9.23 2.80
CA PHE A 49 15.03 8.45 1.82
C PHE A 49 14.82 6.94 1.96
N THR A 50 14.72 6.45 3.21
CA THR A 50 14.47 5.02 3.44
C THR A 50 13.07 4.61 2.99
N ALA A 51 12.06 5.44 3.27
CA ALA A 51 10.69 5.18 2.86
C ALA A 51 10.52 5.24 1.35
N ASP A 52 11.08 6.26 0.71
CA ASP A 52 11.11 6.43 -0.74
C ASP A 52 11.74 5.22 -1.45
N LYS A 53 12.95 4.83 -1.00
CA LYS A 53 13.60 3.62 -1.50
C LYS A 53 12.73 2.36 -1.33
N TYR A 54 12.01 2.25 -0.22
CA TYR A 54 11.11 1.13 0.02
C TYR A 54 9.90 1.15 -0.94
N TYR A 55 9.41 2.32 -1.33
CA TYR A 55 8.36 2.45 -2.36
C TYR A 55 8.89 2.00 -3.73
N ASP A 56 10.07 2.45 -4.12
CA ASP A 56 10.67 2.09 -5.41
C ASP A 56 11.01 0.60 -5.52
N ASP A 57 11.63 0.05 -4.46
CA ASP A 57 12.06 -1.36 -4.42
C ASP A 57 10.87 -2.33 -4.56
N TYR A 58 9.66 -1.90 -4.21
CA TYR A 58 8.43 -2.70 -4.25
C TYR A 58 7.36 -2.15 -5.20
N ASN A 59 7.74 -1.25 -6.12
CA ASN A 59 6.86 -0.68 -7.14
C ASN A 59 5.55 -0.13 -6.57
N LEU A 60 5.59 0.63 -5.47
CA LEU A 60 4.39 1.25 -4.91
C LEU A 60 3.75 2.18 -5.96
N MET A 61 2.42 2.14 -6.04
CA MET A 61 1.64 3.03 -6.89
C MET A 61 1.86 4.51 -6.54
N ASP A 62 1.81 5.36 -7.56
CA ASP A 62 1.75 6.82 -7.38
C ASP A 62 0.31 7.30 -7.22
N ILE A 63 -0.61 6.71 -8.00
CA ILE A 63 -2.02 7.09 -8.03
C ILE A 63 -2.89 5.84 -7.84
N ARG A 64 -3.94 5.98 -7.01
CA ARG A 64 -5.00 4.99 -6.82
C ARG A 64 -6.33 5.54 -7.25
N ILE A 65 -7.00 4.83 -8.16
CA ILE A 65 -8.33 5.17 -8.66
C ILE A 65 -9.32 4.16 -8.08
N VAL A 66 -10.42 4.68 -7.52
CA VAL A 66 -11.51 3.87 -6.95
C VAL A 66 -12.84 4.33 -7.51
N SER A 67 -13.79 3.41 -7.66
CA SER A 67 -15.13 3.71 -8.17
C SER A 67 -16.20 3.02 -7.34
N THR A 68 -17.28 3.74 -7.04
CA THR A 68 -18.46 3.18 -6.37
C THR A 68 -19.31 2.30 -7.29
N LEU A 69 -19.21 2.48 -8.61
CA LEU A 69 -19.92 1.67 -9.62
C LEU A 69 -19.01 0.61 -10.27
N GLY A 70 -17.80 0.44 -9.72
CA GLY A 70 -16.74 -0.38 -10.29
C GLY A 70 -16.01 0.29 -11.46
N LEU A 71 -14.88 -0.29 -11.81
CA LEU A 71 -14.00 0.09 -12.92
C LEU A 71 -13.97 -1.05 -13.95
N THR A 72 -13.85 -0.71 -15.22
CA THR A 72 -13.96 -1.64 -16.35
C THR A 72 -12.65 -1.74 -17.13
N ASP A 73 -12.52 -2.78 -17.95
CA ASP A 73 -11.41 -2.92 -18.90
C ASP A 73 -11.25 -1.70 -19.81
N ASP A 74 -12.36 -1.06 -20.18
CA ASP A 74 -12.33 0.12 -21.03
C ASP A 74 -11.83 1.36 -20.29
N ASP A 75 -12.02 1.43 -18.96
CA ASP A 75 -11.38 2.45 -18.11
C ASP A 75 -9.88 2.23 -18.09
N LEU A 76 -9.42 0.99 -17.84
CA LEU A 76 -8.00 0.63 -17.85
C LEU A 76 -7.34 0.95 -19.20
N LYS A 77 -7.99 0.62 -20.32
CA LYS A 77 -7.49 0.96 -21.67
C LYS A 77 -7.46 2.47 -21.94
N ALA A 78 -8.36 3.25 -21.35
CA ALA A 78 -8.36 4.69 -21.51
C ALA A 78 -7.24 5.34 -20.69
N ILE A 79 -7.03 4.87 -19.47
CA ILE A 79 -5.96 5.31 -18.57
C ILE A 79 -4.58 5.04 -19.19
N ASN A 80 -4.36 3.85 -19.75
CA ASN A 80 -3.11 3.49 -20.44
C ASN A 80 -2.77 4.33 -21.68
N LYS A 81 -3.66 5.23 -22.12
CA LYS A 81 -3.41 6.15 -23.24
C LYS A 81 -3.05 7.56 -22.80
N ILE A 82 -3.11 7.84 -21.49
CA ILE A 82 -2.72 9.14 -20.95
C ILE A 82 -1.20 9.27 -21.03
N GLU A 83 -0.73 10.44 -21.46
CA GLU A 83 0.70 10.76 -21.48
C GLU A 83 1.29 10.70 -20.06
N ASN A 84 2.53 10.21 -19.93
CA ASN A 84 3.24 10.04 -18.65
C ASN A 84 2.73 8.90 -17.74
N VAL A 85 1.81 8.05 -18.21
CA VAL A 85 1.47 6.80 -17.52
C VAL A 85 2.46 5.71 -17.91
N GLU A 86 3.24 5.19 -16.95
CA GLU A 86 4.23 4.12 -17.17
C GLU A 86 3.55 2.74 -17.14
N GLU A 87 2.85 2.43 -16.05
CA GLU A 87 2.18 1.14 -15.84
C GLU A 87 0.83 1.38 -15.14
N SER A 88 -0.17 0.55 -15.45
CA SER A 88 -1.41 0.48 -14.68
C SER A 88 -1.87 -0.95 -14.44
N LEU A 89 -2.41 -1.19 -13.25
CA LEU A 89 -2.88 -2.49 -12.78
C LEU A 89 -4.31 -2.33 -12.25
N ALA A 90 -5.27 -2.93 -12.95
CA ALA A 90 -6.62 -3.10 -12.40
C ALA A 90 -6.64 -4.31 -11.47
N THR A 91 -7.31 -4.20 -10.33
CA THR A 91 -7.39 -5.29 -9.36
C THR A 91 -8.65 -5.21 -8.50
N TYR A 92 -8.79 -6.18 -7.61
CA TYR A 92 -9.92 -6.33 -6.71
C TYR A 92 -9.48 -6.30 -5.25
N THR A 93 -10.29 -5.61 -4.45
CA THR A 93 -10.17 -5.52 -3.01
C THR A 93 -11.54 -5.73 -2.40
N LEU A 94 -11.65 -6.66 -1.45
CA LEU A 94 -12.84 -6.79 -0.63
C LEU A 94 -12.47 -7.03 0.83
N ASP A 95 -13.39 -6.71 1.73
CA ASP A 95 -13.24 -7.05 3.14
C ASP A 95 -14.07 -8.31 3.44
N ALA A 96 -13.45 -9.27 4.12
CA ALA A 96 -14.09 -10.50 4.56
C ALA A 96 -13.78 -10.76 6.04
N LEU A 97 -14.62 -11.55 6.69
CA LEU A 97 -14.38 -12.03 8.05
C LEU A 97 -13.65 -13.36 8.02
N ALA A 98 -12.84 -13.60 9.04
CA ALA A 98 -12.18 -14.88 9.29
C ALA A 98 -12.19 -15.21 10.79
N ASP A 99 -12.31 -16.50 11.08
CA ASP A 99 -12.19 -17.01 12.44
C ASP A 99 -10.70 -17.11 12.81
N TYR A 100 -10.31 -16.51 13.93
CA TYR A 100 -8.99 -16.64 14.53
C TYR A 100 -9.12 -17.07 15.99
N GLY A 101 -8.98 -18.37 16.24
CA GLY A 101 -9.22 -18.96 17.55
C GLY A 101 -10.68 -18.79 17.98
N GLU A 102 -10.92 -18.04 19.06
CA GLU A 102 -12.26 -17.71 19.56
C GLU A 102 -12.75 -16.33 19.10
N SER A 103 -11.97 -15.61 18.29
CA SER A 103 -12.27 -14.25 17.85
C SER A 103 -12.48 -14.19 16.35
N GLU A 104 -13.43 -13.35 15.94
CA GLU A 104 -13.64 -12.98 14.55
C GLU A 104 -12.82 -11.73 14.21
N VAL A 105 -12.17 -11.74 13.05
CA VAL A 105 -11.38 -10.61 12.56
C VAL A 105 -11.77 -10.23 11.14
N VAL A 106 -11.69 -8.94 10.83
CA VAL A 106 -11.84 -8.45 9.46
C VAL A 106 -10.49 -8.51 8.76
N LEU A 107 -10.45 -9.23 7.65
CA LEU A 107 -9.32 -9.32 6.73
C LEU A 107 -9.65 -8.56 5.44
N ARG A 108 -8.71 -7.75 4.97
CA ARG A 108 -8.77 -7.21 3.62
C ARG A 108 -8.16 -8.20 2.64
N VAL A 109 -8.93 -8.60 1.65
CA VAL A 109 -8.54 -9.54 0.61
C VAL A 109 -8.15 -8.73 -0.61
N HIS A 110 -6.88 -8.85 -1.01
CA HIS A 110 -6.32 -8.22 -2.20
C HIS A 110 -6.10 -9.24 -3.31
N GLY A 111 -6.30 -8.82 -4.56
CA GLY A 111 -5.87 -9.57 -5.74
C GLY A 111 -4.35 -9.69 -5.83
N PHE A 112 -3.87 -10.88 -6.18
CA PHE A 112 -2.48 -11.16 -6.50
C PHE A 112 -2.38 -11.65 -7.94
N THR A 113 -1.56 -10.97 -8.75
CA THR A 113 -1.33 -11.33 -10.15
C THR A 113 0.07 -11.86 -10.38
N ALA A 114 1.10 -11.18 -9.83
CA ALA A 114 2.49 -11.54 -10.01
C ALA A 114 3.39 -10.95 -8.92
N GLU A 115 4.60 -11.48 -8.77
CA GLU A 115 5.60 -10.99 -7.80
C GLU A 115 6.02 -9.54 -8.05
N ASN A 116 6.20 -9.14 -9.32
CA ASN A 116 6.66 -7.81 -9.71
C ASN A 116 5.52 -6.82 -10.02
N GLN A 117 4.30 -7.11 -9.58
CA GLN A 117 3.14 -6.23 -9.80
C GLN A 117 3.30 -4.88 -9.10
N ILE A 118 2.50 -3.88 -9.50
CA ILE A 118 2.36 -2.63 -8.74
C ILE A 118 1.90 -2.96 -7.31
N ASN A 119 2.48 -2.27 -6.32
CA ASN A 119 2.34 -2.58 -4.89
C ASN A 119 2.86 -3.98 -4.52
N GLY A 120 3.93 -4.41 -5.19
CA GLY A 120 4.59 -5.70 -4.99
C GLY A 120 4.86 -6.00 -3.52
N ALA A 121 4.70 -7.27 -3.14
CA ALA A 121 4.89 -7.69 -1.76
C ALA A 121 6.29 -8.28 -1.56
N LYS A 122 6.92 -7.95 -0.44
CA LYS A 122 8.13 -8.60 0.05
C LYS A 122 7.79 -9.96 0.65
N LEU A 123 8.26 -11.04 0.03
CA LEU A 123 8.22 -12.36 0.64
C LEU A 123 9.23 -12.44 1.79
N LEU A 124 8.76 -12.82 2.98
CA LEU A 124 9.58 -13.04 4.17
C LEU A 124 9.83 -14.52 4.39
N GLU A 125 8.77 -15.33 4.26
CA GLU A 125 8.81 -16.78 4.42
C GLU A 125 7.87 -17.47 3.43
N GLY A 126 8.21 -18.70 3.00
CA GLY A 126 7.37 -19.50 2.10
C GLY A 126 7.54 -19.14 0.63
N ARG A 127 6.43 -19.01 -0.11
CA ARG A 127 6.36 -18.62 -1.52
C ARG A 127 5.07 -17.83 -1.83
N PHE A 128 4.99 -17.25 -3.02
CA PHE A 128 3.73 -16.69 -3.54
C PHE A 128 2.73 -17.77 -3.95
N PRO A 129 1.42 -17.44 -4.05
CA PRO A 129 0.39 -18.37 -4.47
C PRO A 129 0.63 -18.86 -5.91
N GLU A 130 0.49 -20.17 -6.11
CA GLU A 130 0.60 -20.83 -7.44
C GLU A 130 -0.73 -21.49 -7.84
N ASN A 131 -1.60 -21.80 -6.87
CA ASN A 131 -2.91 -22.38 -7.08
C ASN A 131 -4.01 -21.46 -6.54
N SER A 132 -5.21 -21.56 -7.12
CA SER A 132 -6.38 -20.72 -6.78
C SER A 132 -6.83 -20.83 -5.31
N ASP A 133 -6.50 -21.90 -4.60
CA ASP A 133 -6.85 -22.15 -3.20
C ASP A 133 -5.69 -21.81 -2.23
N GLU A 134 -4.69 -21.07 -2.69
CA GLU A 134 -3.55 -20.63 -1.89
C GLU A 134 -3.61 -19.12 -1.62
N CYS A 135 -3.00 -18.69 -0.53
CA CYS A 135 -2.87 -17.27 -0.21
C CYS A 135 -1.56 -16.94 0.50
N VAL A 136 -1.22 -15.67 0.50
CA VAL A 136 -0.20 -15.10 1.38
C VAL A 136 -0.83 -14.17 2.39
N VAL A 137 -0.22 -14.07 3.57
CA VAL A 137 -0.73 -13.28 4.69
C VAL A 137 0.31 -12.23 5.13
N GLU A 138 -0.14 -11.14 5.75
CA GLU A 138 0.78 -10.18 6.34
C GLU A 138 1.61 -10.81 7.47
N SER A 139 2.88 -10.40 7.56
CA SER A 139 3.67 -10.59 8.76
C SER A 139 3.12 -9.79 9.94
N SER A 140 2.50 -10.48 10.89
CA SER A 140 2.04 -9.87 12.13
C SER A 140 3.18 -9.78 13.15
N GLU A 141 4.05 -8.78 13.05
CA GLU A 141 5.11 -8.53 14.07
C GLU A 141 4.54 -8.26 15.48
N ASN A 142 3.28 -7.82 15.57
CA ASN A 142 2.60 -7.48 16.83
C ASN A 142 1.71 -8.61 17.40
N GLY A 143 1.69 -9.79 16.76
CA GLY A 143 0.93 -10.96 17.26
C GLY A 143 -0.61 -10.83 17.24
N PHE A 144 -1.20 -9.96 16.43
CA PHE A 144 -2.66 -9.80 16.36
C PHE A 144 -3.35 -10.97 15.65
N VAL A 145 -2.75 -11.47 14.56
CA VAL A 145 -3.22 -12.63 13.80
C VAL A 145 -1.96 -13.36 13.34
N ASN A 146 -1.54 -14.38 14.10
CA ASN A 146 -0.38 -15.19 13.75
C ASN A 146 -0.87 -16.48 13.09
N VAL A 147 -0.78 -16.53 11.77
CA VAL A 147 -1.15 -17.70 10.95
C VAL A 147 0.13 -18.30 10.40
N ASN A 148 0.33 -19.60 10.64
CA ASN A 148 1.54 -20.28 10.22
C ASN A 148 1.42 -20.77 8.77
N LEU A 149 2.57 -20.97 8.13
CA LEU A 149 2.64 -21.63 6.83
C LEU A 149 1.98 -23.02 6.89
N GLY A 150 1.15 -23.32 5.89
CA GLY A 150 0.38 -24.56 5.78
C GLY A 150 -0.96 -24.57 6.51
N GLU A 151 -1.29 -23.54 7.27
CA GLU A 151 -2.62 -23.40 7.87
C GLU A 151 -3.67 -22.97 6.84
N THR A 152 -4.93 -23.28 7.09
CA THR A 152 -6.05 -22.91 6.21
C THR A 152 -6.86 -21.79 6.84
N ILE A 153 -7.02 -20.69 6.12
CA ILE A 153 -7.91 -19.59 6.49
C ILE A 153 -9.25 -19.80 5.79
N ARG A 154 -10.34 -19.68 6.54
CA ARG A 154 -11.70 -19.68 6.00
C ARG A 154 -12.28 -18.27 6.08
N LEU A 155 -12.72 -17.77 4.94
CA LEU A 155 -13.34 -16.47 4.80
C LEU A 155 -14.87 -16.57 4.75
N TYR A 156 -15.55 -15.53 5.22
CA TYR A 156 -16.99 -15.36 5.11
C TYR A 156 -17.37 -13.87 5.01
N SER A 157 -18.55 -13.58 4.44
CA SER A 157 -18.93 -12.24 3.96
C SER A 157 -19.14 -11.22 5.09
N GLY A 158 -19.71 -11.66 6.22
CA GLY A 158 -20.15 -10.74 7.27
C GLY A 158 -21.36 -9.89 6.90
N ARG A 159 -22.01 -10.17 5.76
CA ARG A 159 -23.26 -9.58 5.28
C ARG A 159 -24.32 -10.67 5.08
N ASP A 160 -25.50 -10.27 4.62
CA ASP A 160 -26.60 -11.20 4.31
C ASP A 160 -26.26 -12.08 3.09
N GLU A 161 -25.55 -11.52 2.11
CA GLU A 161 -25.10 -12.25 0.92
C GLU A 161 -23.91 -13.18 1.23
N PRO A 162 -23.90 -14.41 0.68
CA PRO A 162 -22.78 -15.33 0.88
C PRO A 162 -21.54 -14.86 0.12
N LEU A 163 -20.36 -15.07 0.71
CA LEU A 163 -19.08 -14.68 0.08
C LEU A 163 -18.80 -15.42 -1.23
N SER A 164 -19.47 -16.55 -1.47
CA SER A 164 -19.38 -17.32 -2.71
C SER A 164 -19.93 -16.57 -3.94
N ASP A 165 -20.67 -15.49 -3.73
CA ASP A 165 -21.15 -14.63 -4.82
C ASP A 165 -20.03 -13.71 -5.32
N ASP A 166 -19.09 -13.35 -4.44
CA ASP A 166 -17.93 -12.49 -4.73
C ASP A 166 -16.65 -13.27 -5.06
N LEU A 167 -16.46 -14.45 -4.43
CA LEU A 167 -15.26 -15.27 -4.58
C LEU A 167 -15.56 -16.71 -5.02
N GLU A 168 -14.66 -17.29 -5.83
CA GLU A 168 -14.70 -18.70 -6.22
C GLU A 168 -14.37 -19.62 -5.04
N ASN A 169 -13.26 -19.36 -4.35
CA ASN A 169 -12.88 -20.07 -3.13
C ASN A 169 -13.10 -19.19 -1.89
N THR A 170 -13.52 -19.83 -0.80
CA THR A 170 -13.63 -19.18 0.53
C THR A 170 -12.70 -19.81 1.56
N LYS A 171 -11.83 -20.73 1.13
CA LYS A 171 -10.84 -21.42 1.98
C LYS A 171 -9.52 -21.38 1.26
N PHE A 172 -8.49 -20.89 1.95
CA PHE A 172 -7.17 -20.70 1.37
C PHE A 172 -6.09 -21.29 2.27
N THR A 173 -5.14 -22.00 1.68
CA THR A 173 -3.95 -22.48 2.37
C THR A 173 -2.87 -21.40 2.35
N VAL A 174 -2.34 -21.07 3.53
CA VAL A 174 -1.27 -20.07 3.65
C VAL A 174 0.05 -20.65 3.17
N VAL A 175 0.56 -20.13 2.07
CA VAL A 175 1.83 -20.59 1.45
C VAL A 175 2.98 -19.62 1.60
N GLY A 176 2.71 -18.40 2.06
CA GLY A 176 3.73 -17.39 2.30
C GLY A 176 3.32 -16.31 3.29
N ILE A 177 4.33 -15.68 3.89
CA ILE A 177 4.19 -14.52 4.78
C ILE A 177 4.88 -13.34 4.12
N VAL A 178 4.18 -12.22 4.02
CA VAL A 178 4.62 -11.05 3.24
C VAL A 178 4.53 -9.73 3.99
N GLN A 179 5.26 -8.73 3.51
CA GLN A 179 5.10 -7.31 3.83
C GLN A 179 4.84 -6.52 2.54
N THR A 180 4.10 -5.43 2.58
CA THR A 180 3.79 -4.62 1.39
C THR A 180 4.01 -3.13 1.68
N PRO A 181 4.52 -2.35 0.73
CA PRO A 181 4.62 -0.90 0.88
C PRO A 181 3.26 -0.21 0.99
N TYR A 182 2.17 -0.90 0.59
CA TYR A 182 0.81 -0.38 0.63
C TYR A 182 0.33 -0.01 2.04
N TYR A 183 0.85 -0.68 3.08
CA TYR A 183 0.53 -0.38 4.48
C TYR A 183 1.79 0.02 5.25
N LEU A 184 1.92 1.31 5.57
CA LEU A 184 3.04 1.84 6.36
C LEU A 184 2.74 1.92 7.86
N SER A 185 1.50 1.68 8.23
CA SER A 185 1.04 1.69 9.61
C SER A 185 0.35 0.37 9.95
N PHE A 186 0.23 0.08 11.24
CA PHE A 186 -0.54 -1.08 11.71
C PHE A 186 -2.04 -0.94 11.43
N GLU A 187 -2.53 0.28 11.19
CA GLU A 187 -3.91 0.55 10.81
C GLU A 187 -4.11 0.38 9.30
N LYS A 188 -5.09 -0.46 8.91
CA LYS A 188 -5.42 -0.77 7.51
C LYS A 188 -6.74 -0.14 7.05
N GLY A 189 -7.26 0.77 7.87
CA GLY A 189 -8.53 1.45 7.64
C GLY A 189 -9.73 0.71 8.21
N ASN A 190 -10.89 1.25 7.87
CA ASN A 190 -12.19 0.81 8.39
C ASN A 190 -12.86 -0.19 7.44
N SER A 191 -13.85 -0.89 7.97
CA SER A 191 -14.73 -1.78 7.24
C SER A 191 -16.19 -1.60 7.66
N ASN A 192 -17.12 -2.10 6.84
CA ASN A 192 -18.55 -2.08 7.13
C ASN A 192 -19.05 -3.39 7.77
N ILE A 193 -18.15 -4.35 8.01
CA ILE A 193 -18.46 -5.66 8.61
C ILE A 193 -17.68 -5.87 9.91
N GLY A 194 -18.11 -6.85 10.72
CA GLY A 194 -17.46 -7.21 11.98
C GLY A 194 -17.40 -6.04 12.97
N ASN A 195 -16.21 -5.79 13.54
CA ASN A 195 -15.97 -4.68 14.47
C ASN A 195 -15.62 -3.35 13.78
N GLY A 196 -15.72 -3.29 12.45
CA GLY A 196 -15.49 -2.09 11.66
C GLY A 196 -14.02 -1.70 11.44
N GLN A 197 -13.05 -2.50 11.90
CA GLN A 197 -11.62 -2.24 11.71
C GLN A 197 -10.95 -3.40 10.98
N VAL A 198 -10.24 -3.10 9.89
CA VAL A 198 -9.42 -4.09 9.19
C VAL A 198 -8.19 -4.42 10.04
N ARG A 199 -8.07 -5.67 10.46
CA ARG A 199 -6.99 -6.13 11.34
C ARG A 199 -5.75 -6.53 10.56
N ASN A 200 -5.94 -7.21 9.45
CA ASN A 200 -4.87 -7.79 8.65
C ASN A 200 -5.30 -7.83 7.17
N PHE A 201 -4.39 -8.10 6.25
CA PHE A 201 -4.68 -8.39 4.85
C PHE A 201 -4.20 -9.79 4.45
N ILE A 202 -4.83 -10.31 3.41
CA ILE A 202 -4.34 -11.48 2.67
C ILE A 202 -4.29 -11.11 1.19
N MET A 203 -3.45 -11.80 0.43
CA MET A 203 -3.46 -11.73 -1.03
C MET A 203 -3.77 -13.11 -1.59
N ILE A 204 -4.76 -13.17 -2.47
CA ILE A 204 -5.22 -14.40 -3.14
C ILE A 204 -5.08 -14.22 -4.66
N PRO A 205 -4.89 -15.29 -5.43
CA PRO A 205 -4.87 -15.20 -6.90
C PRO A 205 -6.11 -14.48 -7.43
N GLU A 206 -5.89 -13.48 -8.30
CA GLU A 206 -6.93 -12.59 -8.79
C GLU A 206 -8.09 -13.31 -9.48
N GLU A 207 -7.83 -14.48 -10.08
CA GLU A 207 -8.87 -15.32 -10.70
C GLU A 207 -9.95 -15.82 -9.73
N ASN A 208 -9.76 -15.67 -8.41
CA ASN A 208 -10.80 -15.99 -7.44
C ASN A 208 -11.94 -14.96 -7.41
N PHE A 209 -11.72 -13.74 -7.87
CA PHE A 209 -12.76 -12.70 -7.83
C PHE A 209 -13.75 -12.90 -8.97
N LYS A 210 -15.05 -12.97 -8.62
CA LYS A 210 -16.16 -13.17 -9.56
C LYS A 210 -16.75 -11.87 -10.12
N GLN A 211 -16.35 -10.75 -9.55
CA GLN A 211 -16.87 -9.44 -9.89
C GLN A 211 -16.48 -9.10 -11.33
N GLU A 212 -17.45 -8.68 -12.15
CA GLU A 212 -17.18 -8.27 -13.55
C GLU A 212 -16.42 -6.94 -13.64
N VAL A 213 -16.32 -6.21 -12.54
CA VAL A 213 -15.72 -4.88 -12.48
C VAL A 213 -14.73 -4.77 -11.35
N TYR A 214 -13.60 -4.15 -11.64
CA TYR A 214 -12.51 -3.90 -10.72
C TYR A 214 -12.92 -2.90 -9.64
N THR A 215 -12.36 -3.05 -8.45
CA THR A 215 -12.56 -2.09 -7.35
C THR A 215 -11.52 -0.99 -7.36
N ASP A 216 -10.33 -1.30 -7.88
CA ASP A 216 -9.15 -0.45 -7.84
C ASP A 216 -8.41 -0.49 -9.18
N ILE A 217 -7.87 0.66 -9.58
CA ILE A 217 -6.77 0.73 -10.55
C ILE A 217 -5.61 1.46 -9.89
N PHE A 218 -4.46 0.79 -9.86
CA PHE A 218 -3.18 1.35 -9.41
C PHE A 218 -2.36 1.80 -10.61
N LEU A 219 -1.63 2.90 -10.46
CA LEU A 219 -0.88 3.51 -11.56
C LEU A 219 0.48 4.01 -11.09
N THR A 220 1.48 3.85 -11.94
CA THR A 220 2.81 4.47 -11.81
C THR A 220 3.03 5.49 -12.93
N VAL A 221 3.77 6.55 -12.62
CA VAL A 221 4.02 7.67 -13.52
C VAL A 221 5.46 7.61 -14.04
N GLU A 222 5.63 7.89 -15.33
CA GLU A 222 6.95 7.94 -16.00
C GLU A 222 7.88 8.90 -15.23
N ASP A 223 9.14 8.52 -15.05
CA ASP A 223 10.19 9.26 -14.32
C ASP A 223 9.94 9.49 -12.81
N ALA A 224 8.77 9.13 -12.26
CA ALA A 224 8.44 9.39 -10.85
C ALA A 224 9.38 8.67 -9.87
N LYS A 225 9.78 7.42 -10.20
CA LYS A 225 10.74 6.62 -9.40
C LYS A 225 12.15 7.22 -9.29
N GLU A 226 12.53 8.12 -10.19
CA GLU A 226 13.84 8.78 -10.14
C GLU A 226 13.84 10.02 -9.22
N ILE A 227 12.65 10.43 -8.75
CA ILE A 227 12.43 11.61 -7.92
C ILE A 227 11.99 11.15 -6.54
N ASN A 228 12.62 11.69 -5.49
CA ASN A 228 12.19 11.39 -4.13
C ASN A 228 10.75 11.88 -3.89
N SER A 229 9.86 10.96 -3.52
CA SER A 229 8.43 11.16 -3.26
C SER A 229 8.11 12.17 -2.14
N TYR A 230 9.10 12.58 -1.35
CA TYR A 230 8.94 13.63 -0.32
C TYR A 230 9.36 15.03 -0.79
N ASN A 231 9.75 15.19 -2.05
CA ASN A 231 10.11 16.47 -2.66
C ASN A 231 8.95 17.05 -3.48
N ASP A 232 8.88 18.38 -3.57
CA ASP A 232 7.84 19.08 -4.32
C ASP A 232 7.85 18.72 -5.83
N GLU A 233 9.01 18.39 -6.39
CA GLU A 233 9.18 18.00 -7.80
C GLU A 233 8.38 16.75 -8.16
N TYR A 234 8.25 15.80 -7.23
CA TYR A 234 7.43 14.60 -7.42
C TYR A 234 5.96 14.97 -7.57
N PHE A 235 5.43 15.83 -6.69
CA PHE A 235 4.02 16.23 -6.74
C PHE A 235 3.67 16.99 -8.01
N VAL A 236 4.56 17.82 -8.55
CA VAL A 236 4.32 18.50 -9.85
C VAL A 236 4.09 17.52 -10.99
N LEU A 237 4.81 16.39 -10.99
CA LEU A 237 4.68 15.33 -11.98
C LEU A 237 3.36 14.55 -11.80
N ILE A 238 3.04 14.17 -10.56
CA ILE A 238 1.82 13.43 -10.23
C ILE A 238 0.56 14.27 -10.47
N ASP A 239 0.58 15.56 -10.13
CA ASP A 239 -0.56 16.47 -10.30
C ASP A 239 -0.94 16.61 -11.78
N LYS A 240 0.06 16.71 -12.68
CA LYS A 240 -0.18 16.78 -14.13
C LYS A 240 -0.95 15.55 -14.65
N VAL A 241 -0.57 14.35 -14.21
CA VAL A 241 -1.25 13.11 -14.60
C VAL A 241 -2.63 13.03 -13.94
N THR A 242 -2.74 13.47 -12.69
CA THR A 242 -4.00 13.52 -11.94
C THR A 242 -5.04 14.41 -12.63
N GLU A 243 -4.66 15.59 -13.12
CA GLU A 243 -5.55 16.48 -13.88
C GLU A 243 -6.11 15.79 -15.14
N HIS A 244 -5.26 15.09 -15.91
CA HIS A 244 -5.71 14.33 -17.08
C HIS A 244 -6.65 13.17 -16.71
N LEU A 245 -6.41 12.52 -15.57
CA LEU A 245 -7.27 11.46 -15.04
C LEU A 245 -8.64 12.01 -14.60
N GLU A 246 -8.68 13.18 -13.96
CA GLU A 246 -9.92 13.84 -13.57
C GLU A 246 -10.76 14.23 -14.78
N ASP A 247 -10.14 14.78 -15.83
CA ASP A 247 -10.82 15.09 -17.09
C ASP A 247 -11.38 13.82 -17.76
N LEU A 248 -10.58 12.75 -17.81
CA LEU A 248 -11.03 11.45 -18.33
C LEU A 248 -12.20 10.88 -17.50
N ALA A 249 -12.16 11.03 -16.18
CA ALA A 249 -13.15 10.49 -15.27
C ALA A 249 -14.55 11.02 -15.57
N ILE A 250 -14.70 12.28 -16.00
CA ILE A 250 -16.02 12.87 -16.33
C ILE A 250 -16.74 12.06 -17.40
N ASP A 251 -16.04 11.69 -18.49
CA ASP A 251 -16.64 10.92 -19.58
C ASP A 251 -16.84 9.45 -19.18
N ARG A 252 -15.86 8.86 -18.50
CA ARG A 252 -15.91 7.44 -18.08
C ARG A 252 -17.02 7.18 -17.06
N GLN A 253 -17.22 8.09 -16.11
CA GLN A 253 -18.30 8.03 -15.13
C GLN A 253 -19.68 8.06 -15.80
N ARG A 254 -19.88 8.96 -16.78
CA ARG A 254 -21.15 9.03 -17.53
C ARG A 254 -21.41 7.72 -18.28
N LEU A 255 -20.42 7.21 -19.00
CA LEU A 255 -20.54 5.94 -19.73
C LEU A 255 -20.90 4.79 -18.80
N ARG A 256 -20.24 4.69 -17.65
CA ARG A 256 -20.52 3.66 -16.65
C ARG A 256 -21.92 3.79 -16.07
N TYR A 257 -22.35 5.01 -15.76
CA TYR A 257 -23.70 5.28 -15.26
C TYR A 257 -24.77 4.85 -16.28
N ASP A 258 -24.62 5.26 -17.54
CA ASP A 258 -25.56 4.93 -18.61
C ASP A 258 -25.62 3.42 -18.89
N GLU A 259 -24.48 2.71 -18.81
CA GLU A 259 -24.41 1.26 -18.92
C GLU A 259 -25.20 0.56 -17.80
N VAL A 260 -24.98 0.95 -16.55
CA VAL A 260 -25.63 0.36 -15.38
C VAL A 260 -27.14 0.61 -15.42
N ILE A 261 -27.57 1.84 -15.71
CA ILE A 261 -28.98 2.20 -15.83
C ILE A 261 -29.63 1.50 -17.03
N GLY A 262 -28.93 1.42 -18.17
CA GLY A 262 -29.40 0.73 -19.36
C GLY A 262 -29.63 -0.77 -19.13
N LYS A 263 -28.69 -1.45 -18.43
CA LYS A 263 -28.85 -2.85 -18.02
C LYS A 263 -30.05 -3.02 -17.10
N ALA A 264 -30.18 -2.20 -16.06
CA ALA A 264 -31.29 -2.27 -15.13
C ALA A 264 -32.66 -2.06 -15.82
N ASN A 265 -32.78 -1.08 -16.70
CA ASN A 265 -34.00 -0.83 -17.47
C ASN A 265 -34.35 -2.00 -18.41
N SER A 266 -33.34 -2.61 -19.03
CA SER A 266 -33.54 -3.77 -19.91
C SER A 266 -34.08 -4.99 -19.14
N GLU A 267 -33.58 -5.24 -17.94
CA GLU A 267 -34.10 -6.30 -17.06
C GLU A 267 -35.50 -5.99 -16.55
N LEU A 268 -35.80 -4.73 -16.21
CA LEU A 268 -37.15 -4.30 -15.84
C LEU A 268 -38.16 -4.49 -16.97
N ASP A 269 -37.79 -4.16 -18.21
CA ASP A 269 -38.67 -4.31 -19.37
C ASP A 269 -38.88 -5.78 -19.75
N LYS A 270 -37.89 -6.66 -19.53
CA LYS A 270 -38.07 -8.12 -19.64
C LYS A 270 -39.07 -8.63 -18.61
N GLY A 271 -38.88 -8.28 -17.33
CA GLY A 271 -39.78 -8.71 -16.26
C GLY A 271 -41.22 -8.21 -16.43
N LYS A 272 -41.42 -6.99 -16.96
CA LYS A 272 -42.77 -6.49 -17.29
C LYS A 272 -43.43 -7.31 -18.38
N LYS A 273 -42.71 -7.66 -19.44
CA LYS A 273 -43.25 -8.50 -20.53
C LYS A 273 -43.63 -9.88 -20.02
N GLU A 274 -42.78 -10.51 -19.21
CA GLU A 274 -43.09 -11.81 -18.60
C GLU A 274 -44.34 -11.76 -17.72
N TYR A 275 -44.54 -10.68 -16.96
CA TYR A 275 -45.74 -10.48 -16.15
C TYR A 275 -47.00 -10.19 -16.99
N GLU A 276 -46.88 -9.46 -18.10
CA GLU A 276 -48.00 -9.17 -19.00
C GLU A 276 -48.41 -10.38 -19.86
N ASP A 277 -47.48 -11.31 -20.10
CA ASP A 277 -47.69 -12.55 -20.86
C ASP A 277 -48.21 -13.72 -19.97
N GLU A 278 -48.30 -13.55 -18.65
CA GLU A 278 -48.85 -14.51 -17.65
C GLU A 278 -50.32 -14.24 -17.30
#